data_AF-A0A943SSE7-F1
#
_entry.id   AF-A0A943SSE7-F1
#
_cell.length_a   1.000
_cell.length_b   1.000
_cell.length_c   1.000
_cell.angle_alpha   90.00
_cell.angle_beta   90.00
_cell.angle_gamma   90.00
#
_symmetry.space_group_name_H-M   'P 1'
#
loop_
_entity.id
_entity.type
_entity.pdbx_description
1 polymer ?
#
loop_
_entity_poly.entity_id
_entity_poly.type
_entity_poly.pdbx_seq_one_letter_code
_entity_poly.pdbx_strand_id
1 'polypeptide(L)'
;MFNTNILLDEVKNQFINCLENFDKTYAFLVEVAFADYHFSEDEAINLLKVLGKDKVVDWVVDFESVGFSEVTTDLNDPFKLVNSFFYELGETLLYGNSELYNLYEFNSEEMATKEMNDKFIEVIKGIESF
;
A
#
# COMPACT_ATOMS: atom_id res chain seq x y z
N MET A 1 -5.40 3.82 -17.59
CA MET A 1 -5.86 2.95 -16.50
C MET A 1 -4.89 1.78 -16.39
N PHE A 2 -4.32 1.54 -15.21
CA PHE A 2 -3.46 0.39 -14.96
C PHE A 2 -4.28 -0.91 -15.04
N ASN A 3 -3.61 -2.06 -15.11
CA ASN A 3 -4.28 -3.32 -14.80
C ASN A 3 -4.49 -3.38 -13.28
N THR A 4 -5.63 -2.86 -12.83
CA THR A 4 -5.93 -2.64 -11.41
C THR A 4 -6.00 -3.92 -10.61
N ASN A 5 -6.32 -5.06 -11.23
CA ASN A 5 -6.47 -6.33 -10.53
C ASN A 5 -5.12 -6.88 -10.04
N ILE A 6 -4.07 -6.79 -10.88
CA ILE A 6 -2.72 -7.24 -10.49
C ILE A 6 -2.17 -6.38 -9.35
N LEU A 7 -2.40 -5.06 -9.43
CA LEU A 7 -1.97 -4.12 -8.39
C LEU A 7 -2.70 -4.36 -7.07
N LEU A 8 -4.02 -4.59 -7.13
CA LEU A 8 -4.83 -4.86 -5.96
C LEU A 8 -4.39 -6.16 -5.26
N ASP A 9 -4.19 -7.25 -6.00
CA ASP A 9 -3.74 -8.51 -5.43
C ASP A 9 -2.40 -8.38 -4.71
N GLU A 10 -1.45 -7.64 -5.30
CA GLU A 10 -0.16 -7.40 -4.70
C GLU A 10 -0.29 -6.57 -3.40
N VAL A 11 -1.04 -5.47 -3.42
CA VAL A 11 -1.30 -4.64 -2.21
C VAL A 11 -1.98 -5.45 -1.11
N LYS A 12 -2.97 -6.27 -1.46
CA LYS A 12 -3.65 -7.17 -0.51
C LYS A 12 -2.67 -8.16 0.11
N ASN A 13 -1.80 -8.77 -0.71
CA ASN A 13 -0.80 -9.71 -0.23
C ASN A 13 0.19 -9.06 0.74
N GLN A 14 0.63 -7.82 0.46
CA GLN A 14 1.52 -7.09 1.37
C GLN A 14 0.87 -6.85 2.73
N PHE A 15 -0.37 -6.34 2.76
CA PHE A 15 -1.09 -6.19 4.03
C PHE A 15 -1.28 -7.51 4.76
N ILE A 16 -1.68 -8.58 4.06
CA ILE A 16 -1.92 -9.88 4.68
C ILE A 16 -0.62 -10.44 5.28
N ASN A 17 0.48 -10.43 4.52
CA ASN A 17 1.79 -10.89 4.99
C ASN A 17 2.25 -10.11 6.23
N CYS A 18 2.05 -8.78 6.23
CA CYS A 18 2.31 -7.94 7.40
C CYS A 18 1.46 -8.38 8.59
N LEU A 19 0.14 -8.46 8.42
CA LEU A 19 -0.83 -8.77 9.47
C LEU A 19 -0.65 -10.16 10.09
N GLU A 20 -0.12 -11.14 9.35
CA GLU A 20 0.19 -12.47 9.89
C GLU A 20 1.16 -12.42 11.08
N ASN A 21 2.04 -11.42 11.12
CA ASN A 21 3.05 -11.26 12.17
C ASN A 21 3.04 -9.87 12.82
N PHE A 22 2.00 -9.07 12.56
CA PHE A 22 1.93 -7.68 13.03
C PHE A 22 1.69 -7.63 14.54
N ASP A 23 2.60 -6.97 15.25
CA ASP A 23 2.65 -6.90 16.72
C ASP A 23 2.74 -5.46 17.27
N LYS A 24 2.47 -4.46 16.42
CA LYS A 24 2.52 -3.02 16.73
C LYS A 24 1.11 -2.44 16.89
N THR A 25 1.02 -1.14 17.15
CA THR A 25 -0.27 -0.43 17.07
C THR A 25 -0.70 -0.26 15.63
N TYR A 26 -2.00 -0.33 15.36
CA TYR A 26 -2.52 -0.22 13.99
C TYR A 26 -2.27 1.14 13.34
N ALA A 27 -1.97 2.20 14.10
CA ALA A 27 -1.55 3.50 13.59
C ALA A 27 -0.35 3.44 12.63
N PHE A 28 0.45 2.37 12.71
CA PHE A 28 1.58 2.12 11.82
C PHE A 28 1.29 1.05 10.76
N LEU A 29 0.04 0.64 10.54
CA LEU A 29 -0.28 -0.51 9.69
C LEU A 29 0.24 -0.34 8.25
N VAL A 30 -0.05 0.79 7.60
CA VAL A 30 0.44 1.06 6.24
C VAL A 30 1.95 1.22 6.24
N GLU A 31 2.49 2.02 7.16
CA GLU A 31 3.93 2.23 7.27
C GLU A 31 4.67 0.90 7.41
N VAL A 32 4.22 -0.02 8.26
CA VAL A 32 4.90 -1.29 8.49
C VAL A 32 4.67 -2.27 7.35
N ALA A 33 3.47 -2.33 6.77
CA ALA A 33 3.17 -3.18 5.62
C ALA A 33 4.00 -2.81 4.38
N PHE A 34 4.48 -1.57 4.32
CA PHE A 34 5.13 -0.99 3.15
C PHE A 34 6.47 -0.29 3.51
N ALA A 35 7.05 -0.54 4.69
CA ALA A 35 8.33 0.03 5.10
C ALA A 35 9.51 -0.69 4.43
N ASP A 36 9.39 -2.01 4.29
CA ASP A 36 10.44 -2.89 3.79
C ASP A 36 9.99 -3.50 2.46
N TYR A 37 10.21 -2.81 1.33
CA TYR A 37 9.71 -3.32 0.07
C TYR A 37 10.51 -4.46 -0.55
N HIS A 38 9.70 -5.39 -1.05
CA HIS A 38 10.00 -6.70 -1.60
C HIS A 38 10.47 -6.71 -3.06
N PHE A 39 10.63 -5.56 -3.73
CA PHE A 39 11.10 -5.53 -5.11
C PHE A 39 12.62 -5.34 -5.16
N SER A 40 13.32 -6.30 -5.78
CA SER A 40 14.65 -6.04 -6.31
C SER A 40 14.61 -4.90 -7.33
N GLU A 41 15.75 -4.25 -7.57
CA GLU A 41 15.87 -3.18 -8.59
C GLU A 41 15.40 -3.67 -9.98
N ASP A 42 15.71 -4.92 -10.34
CA ASP A 42 15.28 -5.54 -11.59
C ASP A 42 13.76 -5.73 -11.65
N GLU A 43 13.12 -6.13 -10.55
CA GLU A 43 11.66 -6.25 -10.47
C GLU A 43 10.98 -4.89 -10.59
N ALA A 44 11.50 -3.86 -9.91
CA ALA A 44 10.97 -2.51 -10.00
C ALA A 44 11.06 -1.96 -11.44
N ILE A 45 12.20 -2.15 -12.12
CA ILE A 45 12.38 -1.76 -13.53
C ILE A 45 11.38 -2.49 -14.44
N ASN A 46 11.20 -3.80 -14.24
CA ASN A 46 10.27 -4.58 -15.06
C ASN A 46 8.82 -4.17 -14.83
N LEU A 47 8.46 -3.88 -13.58
CA LEU A 47 7.12 -3.43 -13.24
C LEU A 47 6.81 -2.06 -13.86
N LEU A 48 7.75 -1.11 -13.80
CA LEU A 48 7.61 0.20 -14.45
C LEU A 48 7.49 0.09 -15.98
N LYS A 49 8.12 -0.90 -16.62
CA LYS A 49 7.91 -1.16 -18.06
C LYS A 49 6.50 -1.63 -18.36
N VAL A 50 5.93 -2.51 -17.51
CA VAL A 50 4.58 -3.06 -17.70
C VAL A 50 3.50 -2.01 -17.41
N LEU A 51 3.67 -1.25 -16.32
CA LEU A 51 2.71 -0.22 -15.90
C LEU A 51 2.83 1.07 -16.73
N GLY A 52 4.02 1.35 -17.23
CA GLY A 52 4.41 2.59 -17.88
C GLY A 52 4.93 3.60 -16.85
N LYS A 53 6.25 3.80 -16.82
CA LYS A 53 6.95 4.67 -15.86
C LYS A 53 6.29 6.04 -15.73
N ASP A 54 5.98 6.71 -16.84
CA ASP A 54 5.42 8.05 -16.82
C ASP A 54 4.08 8.11 -16.07
N LYS A 55 3.23 7.08 -16.22
CA LYS A 55 1.95 7.02 -15.49
C LYS A 55 2.13 6.82 -13.99
N VAL A 56 3.15 6.07 -13.60
CA VAL A 56 3.48 5.86 -12.19
C VAL A 56 4.05 7.15 -11.59
N VAL A 57 4.89 7.86 -12.34
CA VAL A 57 5.37 9.19 -11.96
C VAL A 57 4.20 10.16 -11.78
N ASP A 58 3.28 10.25 -12.75
CA ASP A 58 2.12 11.14 -12.65
C ASP A 58 1.29 10.84 -11.40
N TRP A 59 1.06 9.57 -11.10
CA TRP A 59 0.33 9.14 -9.90
C TRP A 59 1.02 9.59 -8.61
N VAL A 60 2.31 9.27 -8.44
CA VAL A 60 3.09 9.63 -7.24
C VAL A 60 3.17 11.15 -7.07
N VAL A 61 3.38 11.88 -8.16
CA VAL A 61 3.41 13.34 -8.12
C VAL A 61 2.07 13.92 -7.69
N ASP A 62 0.95 13.44 -8.26
CA ASP A 62 -0.38 13.90 -7.90
C ASP A 62 -0.71 13.59 -6.42
N PHE A 63 -0.39 12.38 -5.96
CA PHE A 63 -0.62 11.98 -4.58
C PHE A 63 0.21 12.81 -3.59
N GLU A 64 1.53 12.89 -3.78
CA GLU A 64 2.41 13.60 -2.86
C GLU A 64 2.18 15.12 -2.90
N SER A 65 1.84 15.69 -4.06
CA SER A 65 1.55 17.12 -4.16
C SER A 65 0.27 17.49 -3.40
N VAL A 66 -0.73 16.61 -3.36
CA VAL A 66 -1.98 16.81 -2.63
C VAL A 66 -1.79 16.56 -1.13
N GLY A 67 -1.05 15.50 -0.76
CA GLY A 67 -0.87 15.07 0.63
C GLY A 67 0.23 15.83 1.40
N PHE A 68 1.37 16.08 0.75
CA PHE A 68 2.59 16.61 1.38
C PHE A 68 2.99 18.00 0.90
N SER A 69 2.28 18.57 -0.08
CA SER A 69 2.60 19.87 -0.72
C SER A 69 3.94 19.92 -1.48
N GLU A 70 4.71 18.84 -1.49
CA GLU A 70 5.94 18.68 -2.27
C GLU A 70 6.17 17.20 -2.62
N VAL A 71 6.90 16.96 -3.71
CA VAL A 71 7.31 15.62 -4.12
C VAL A 71 8.60 15.26 -3.39
N THR A 72 8.55 14.22 -2.56
CA THR A 72 9.70 13.74 -1.76
C THR A 72 10.34 12.49 -2.36
N THR A 73 9.60 11.76 -3.20
CA THR A 73 10.09 10.57 -3.88
C THR A 73 11.11 10.90 -4.96
N ASP A 74 12.21 10.16 -5.01
CA ASP A 74 13.17 10.23 -6.12
C ASP A 74 12.61 9.51 -7.35
N LEU A 75 11.95 10.27 -8.22
CA LEU A 75 11.26 9.77 -9.42
C LEU A 75 12.20 9.13 -10.47
N ASN A 76 13.52 9.31 -10.33
CA ASN A 76 14.51 8.72 -11.22
C ASN A 76 15.02 7.36 -10.74
N ASP A 77 14.88 7.08 -9.44
CA ASP A 77 15.23 5.81 -8.83
C ASP A 77 14.04 4.83 -8.99
N PRO A 78 14.17 3.76 -9.80
CA PRO A 78 13.09 2.82 -10.05
C PRO A 78 12.57 2.16 -8.77
N PHE A 79 13.47 1.85 -7.84
CA PHE A 79 13.13 1.19 -6.59
C PHE A 79 12.30 2.13 -5.71
N LYS A 80 12.77 3.36 -5.50
CA LYS A 80 12.03 4.35 -4.70
C LYS A 80 10.69 4.73 -5.34
N LEU A 81 10.64 4.90 -6.66
CA LEU A 81 9.39 5.22 -7.36
C LEU A 81 8.34 4.12 -7.19
N VAL A 82 8.72 2.85 -7.34
CA VAL A 82 7.78 1.72 -7.14
C VAL A 82 7.37 1.61 -5.68
N ASN A 83 8.31 1.77 -4.74
CA ASN A 83 8.05 1.72 -3.31
C ASN A 83 6.98 2.75 -2.89
N SER A 84 7.14 4.01 -3.29
CA SER A 84 6.16 5.05 -3.02
C SER A 84 4.83 4.76 -3.70
N PHE A 85 4.85 4.34 -4.97
CA PHE A 85 3.62 4.00 -5.68
C PHE A 85 2.78 2.94 -4.96
N PHE A 86 3.39 1.85 -4.47
CA PHE A 86 2.64 0.83 -3.73
C PHE A 86 2.21 1.31 -2.33
N TYR A 87 2.99 2.18 -1.68
CA TYR A 87 2.62 2.73 -0.38
C TYR A 87 1.33 3.53 -0.52
N GLU A 88 1.25 4.36 -1.56
CA GLU A 88 0.07 5.15 -1.90
C GLU A 88 -1.13 4.29 -2.32
N LEU A 89 -0.90 3.18 -3.02
CA LEU A 89 -1.97 2.21 -3.29
C LEU A 89 -2.46 1.53 -2.00
N GLY A 90 -1.57 1.30 -1.03
CA GLY A 90 -1.91 0.84 0.31
C GLY A 90 -2.81 1.83 1.05
N GLU A 91 -2.44 3.10 1.06
CA GLU A 91 -3.26 4.18 1.62
C GLU A 91 -4.61 4.28 0.89
N THR A 92 -4.60 4.19 -0.44
CA THR A 92 -5.83 4.21 -1.26
C THR A 92 -6.76 3.06 -0.91
N LEU A 93 -6.23 1.85 -0.72
CA LEU A 93 -7.03 0.68 -0.32
C LEU A 93 -7.60 0.86 1.09
N LEU A 94 -6.77 1.29 2.04
CA LEU A 94 -7.15 1.48 3.45
C LEU A 94 -8.24 2.54 3.59
N TYR A 95 -8.04 3.73 3.03
CA TYR A 95 -8.97 4.85 3.17
C TYR A 95 -10.13 4.83 2.15
N GLY A 96 -9.95 4.16 1.02
CA GLY A 96 -10.97 4.02 -0.02
C GLY A 96 -12.02 2.96 0.30
N ASN A 97 -11.66 1.93 1.08
CA ASN A 97 -12.59 0.90 1.51
C ASN A 97 -13.21 1.23 2.88
N SER A 98 -14.53 1.48 2.91
CA SER A 98 -15.21 1.90 4.14
C SER A 98 -15.16 0.88 5.27
N GLU A 99 -15.21 -0.42 4.96
CA GLU A 99 -15.21 -1.47 5.99
C GLU A 99 -13.82 -1.59 6.62
N LEU A 100 -12.78 -1.61 5.78
CA LEU A 100 -11.39 -1.62 6.22
C LEU A 100 -11.03 -0.35 6.98
N TYR A 101 -11.45 0.82 6.50
CA TYR A 101 -11.25 2.10 7.17
C TYR A 101 -11.91 2.13 8.54
N ASN A 102 -13.18 1.72 8.67
CA ASN A 102 -13.86 1.69 9.96
C ASN A 102 -13.16 0.75 10.96
N LEU A 103 -12.66 -0.39 10.48
CA LEU A 103 -11.89 -1.32 11.30
C LEU A 103 -10.57 -0.69 11.76
N TYR A 104 -9.88 0.01 10.87
CA TYR A 104 -8.67 0.76 11.19
C TYR A 104 -8.93 1.91 12.17
N GLU A 105 -9.89 2.79 11.88
CA GLU A 105 -10.21 3.97 12.69
C GLU A 105 -10.58 3.60 14.13
N PHE A 106 -11.36 2.53 14.31
CA PHE A 106 -11.77 2.09 15.64
C PHE A 106 -10.61 1.50 16.46
N ASN A 107 -9.59 0.95 15.80
CA ASN A 107 -8.51 0.22 16.44
C ASN A 107 -7.13 0.88 16.28
N SER A 108 -7.04 2.09 15.72
CA SER A 108 -5.74 2.68 15.31
C SER A 108 -4.74 2.76 16.47
N GLU A 109 -5.21 3.10 17.66
CA GLU A 109 -4.38 3.21 18.88
C GLU A 109 -4.20 1.88 19.62
N GLU A 110 -4.90 0.82 19.21
CA GLU A 110 -4.86 -0.48 19.88
C GLU A 110 -3.65 -1.29 19.43
N MET A 111 -3.09 -2.05 20.37
CA MET A 111 -2.05 -3.04 20.07
C MET A 111 -2.65 -4.20 19.27
N ALA A 112 -1.92 -4.62 18.24
CA ALA A 112 -2.33 -5.74 17.41
C ALA A 112 -2.52 -7.02 18.23
N THR A 113 -3.63 -7.70 17.95
CA THR A 113 -3.91 -9.04 18.47
C THR A 113 -4.18 -9.97 17.31
N LYS A 114 -3.96 -11.28 17.53
CA LYS A 114 -4.26 -12.27 16.49
C LYS A 114 -5.71 -12.18 16.01
N GLU A 115 -6.67 -12.05 16.93
CA GLU A 115 -8.10 -11.95 16.56
C GLU A 115 -8.36 -10.74 15.66
N MET A 116 -7.76 -9.60 15.98
CA MET A 116 -7.95 -8.39 15.20
C MET A 116 -7.23 -8.49 13.85
N ASN A 117 -6.00 -9.00 13.80
CA ASN A 117 -5.29 -9.26 12.54
C ASN A 117 -6.08 -10.20 11.62
N ASP A 118 -6.67 -11.27 12.17
CA ASP A 118 -7.51 -12.20 11.40
C ASP A 118 -8.72 -11.48 10.77
N LYS A 119 -9.35 -10.54 11.49
CA LYS A 119 -10.47 -9.72 10.96
C LYS A 119 -10.03 -8.78 9.84
N PHE A 120 -8.90 -8.10 9.99
CA PHE A 120 -8.34 -7.27 8.92
C PHE A 120 -8.08 -8.11 7.66
N ILE A 121 -7.47 -9.29 7.82
CA ILE A 121 -7.18 -10.21 6.72
C ILE A 121 -8.47 -10.66 6.01
N GLU A 122 -9.54 -10.96 6.75
CA GLU A 122 -10.84 -11.33 6.19
C GLU A 122 -11.42 -10.21 5.31
N VAL A 123 -11.47 -8.98 5.83
CA VAL A 123 -11.95 -7.81 5.10
C VAL A 123 -11.11 -7.59 3.84
N ILE A 124 -9.78 -7.57 3.97
CA ILE A 124 -8.85 -7.36 2.84
C ILE A 124 -9.08 -8.39 1.74
N LYS A 125 -9.22 -9.68 2.08
CA LYS A 125 -9.49 -10.75 1.10
C LYS A 125 -10.76 -10.51 0.30
N GLY A 126 -11.80 -9.96 0.93
CA GLY A 126 -13.08 -9.64 0.31
C GLY A 126 -13.06 -8.43 -0.63
N ILE A 127 -11.99 -7.63 -0.66
CA ILE A 127 -11.92 -6.44 -1.52
C ILE A 127 -11.69 -6.85 -2.99
N GLU A 128 -12.56 -6.38 -3.88
CA GLU A 128 -12.54 -6.70 -5.32
C GLU A 128 -12.03 -5.54 -6.21
N SER A 129 -11.96 -4.31 -5.68
CA SER A 129 -11.42 -3.13 -6.37
C SER A 129 -10.78 -2.15 -5.37
N PHE A 130 -9.93 -1.27 -5.89
CA PHE A 130 -9.60 -0.01 -5.22
C PHE A 130 -10.85 0.88 -5.09
#